data_AF-A0A7W1N0U2-F1
#
_entry.id   AF-A0A7W1N0U2-F1
#
_cell.length_a   1.000
_cell.length_b   1.000
_cell.length_c   1.000
_cell.angle_alpha   90.00
_cell.angle_beta   90.00
_cell.angle_gamma   90.00
#
_symmetry.space_group_name_H-M   'P 1'
#
loop_
_entity.id
_entity.type
_entity.pdbx_description
1 polymer ?
#
loop_
_entity_poly.entity_id
_entity_poly.type
_entity_poly.pdbx_seq_one_letter_code
_entity_poly.pdbx_strand_id
1 'polypeptide(L)'
;MDSTQSRWCSASPTNAPASGRNGQASLRRRPRSARIGYGSTRTSRHDDPRLVAFARESRAIWQEWEERLGVELVSPDGVVALGPSVADRLAVLEQVDGVRASSIDAEELARRLPVLAGYSGPAMLDEGGGAIRTRAAIEALTAKLGDSLVADEVISIRPTASGTVEVRTGGECSEHDRIVVCAGRGTARLARAAHEDGSLLDPSSLASLGERASHYVARALPGLHPEPVAYRHCWVTDLPWSTDGIAVWESEGAFFVAGHNLFKHAPWLGRALARAALGDGLACELRPAARLGEPS
;
A
#
# COMPACT_ATOMS: atom_id res chain seq x y z
N MET A 1 43.71 49.85 -29.52
CA MET A 1 42.52 49.19 -30.11
C MET A 1 42.24 48.00 -29.21
N ASP A 2 41.70 48.23 -28.02
CA ASP A 2 40.27 48.40 -27.69
C ASP A 2 39.82 47.08 -27.03
N SER A 3 39.19 46.97 -25.87
CA SER A 3 39.05 47.79 -24.67
C SER A 3 38.33 46.90 -23.63
N THR A 4 38.63 47.13 -22.35
CA THR A 4 37.76 46.95 -21.16
C THR A 4 37.16 45.59 -20.74
N GLN A 5 37.66 45.12 -19.59
CA GLN A 5 36.95 44.67 -18.38
C GLN A 5 35.41 44.73 -18.38
N SER A 6 34.77 43.70 -17.79
CA SER A 6 33.93 43.90 -16.58
C SER A 6 33.44 42.57 -15.96
N ARG A 7 33.64 42.46 -14.64
CA ARG A 7 32.86 41.61 -13.73
C ARG A 7 31.47 42.24 -13.57
N TRP A 8 30.41 41.43 -13.51
CA TRP A 8 29.15 41.81 -12.87
C TRP A 8 28.50 40.57 -12.20
N CYS A 9 28.43 40.61 -10.87
CA CYS A 9 27.32 40.03 -10.12
C CYS A 9 26.20 41.08 -10.10
N SER A 10 24.96 40.71 -10.42
CA SER A 10 23.76 41.29 -9.81
C SER A 10 22.52 40.47 -10.15
N ALA A 11 21.65 40.33 -9.16
CA ALA A 11 20.48 39.48 -9.10
C ALA A 11 19.24 40.05 -9.82
N SER A 12 18.42 39.13 -10.36
CA SER A 12 16.93 39.05 -10.33
C SER A 12 16.08 40.15 -11.02
N PRO A 13 14.75 39.97 -11.21
CA PRO A 13 13.87 38.78 -11.15
C PRO A 13 13.01 38.63 -12.45
N THR A 14 11.96 37.80 -12.42
CA THR A 14 10.83 37.72 -13.36
C THR A 14 10.92 36.68 -14.48
N ASN A 15 10.65 35.43 -14.12
CA ASN A 15 9.64 34.67 -14.84
C ASN A 15 8.65 34.13 -13.81
N ALA A 16 7.37 34.45 -14.02
CA ALA A 16 6.26 34.12 -13.15
C ALA A 16 6.23 32.61 -12.83
N PRO A 17 5.82 32.21 -11.60
CA PRO A 17 5.68 30.82 -11.27
C PRO A 17 4.54 30.24 -12.10
N ALA A 18 4.81 29.19 -12.86
CA ALA A 18 3.76 28.23 -13.19
C ALA A 18 3.20 27.77 -11.84
N SER A 19 1.94 28.07 -11.55
CA SER A 19 1.24 27.74 -10.30
C SER A 19 0.93 26.24 -10.18
N GLY A 20 1.82 25.39 -10.68
CA GLY A 20 1.85 23.98 -10.35
C GLY A 20 2.46 23.83 -8.97
N ARG A 21 1.67 23.37 -7.99
CA ARG A 21 2.21 23.01 -6.68
C ARG A 21 3.16 21.82 -6.87
N ASN A 22 4.43 21.99 -6.54
CA ASN A 22 5.45 20.96 -6.71
C ASN A 22 5.37 19.94 -5.56
N GLY A 23 5.05 18.68 -5.89
CA GLY A 23 5.18 17.57 -4.96
C GLY A 23 6.57 16.95 -5.04
N GLN A 24 7.19 16.69 -3.90
CA GLN A 24 8.46 15.97 -3.79
C GLN A 24 8.24 14.68 -2.99
N ALA A 25 8.74 13.56 -3.49
CA ALA A 25 8.71 12.28 -2.79
C ALA A 25 10.10 11.94 -2.29
N SER A 26 10.25 11.68 -0.98
CA SER A 26 11.52 11.23 -0.39
C SER A 26 11.42 9.77 0.08
N LEU A 27 12.42 8.97 -0.26
CA LEU A 27 12.53 7.58 0.14
C LEU A 27 13.93 7.27 0.66
N ARG A 28 14.01 6.58 1.81
CA ARG A 28 15.27 6.16 2.46
C ARG A 28 16.29 5.53 1.51
N ARG A 29 15.82 4.86 0.46
CA ARG A 29 16.62 4.36 -0.68
C ARG A 29 15.76 4.48 -1.93
N ARG A 30 16.36 4.71 -3.11
CA ARG A 30 15.68 4.43 -4.39
C ARG A 30 15.05 3.04 -4.27
N PRO A 31 13.80 2.82 -4.71
CA PRO A 31 13.19 1.51 -4.62
C PRO A 31 13.93 0.54 -5.57
N ARG A 32 15.06 0.01 -5.11
CA ARG A 32 15.78 -1.11 -5.70
C ARG A 32 15.04 -2.33 -5.27
N SER A 33 14.14 -2.86 -6.12
CA SER A 33 13.38 -4.08 -5.85
C SER A 33 13.17 -4.28 -4.35
N ALA A 34 12.58 -3.29 -3.67
CA ALA A 34 12.25 -3.47 -2.27
C ALA A 34 11.23 -4.60 -2.32
N ARG A 35 11.67 -5.82 -2.01
CA ARG A 35 10.82 -7.00 -2.02
C ARG A 35 9.90 -6.91 -0.82
N ILE A 36 8.98 -5.97 -0.87
CA ILE A 36 7.65 -6.18 -0.34
C ILE A 36 6.93 -6.86 -1.52
N GLY A 37 7.23 -8.14 -1.67
CA GLY A 37 6.69 -8.99 -2.72
C GLY A 37 6.48 -10.33 -2.05
N TYR A 38 5.25 -10.75 -1.91
CA TYR A 38 4.59 -11.69 -2.81
C TYR A 38 3.16 -11.87 -2.31
N GLY A 39 2.27 -12.26 -3.22
CA GLY A 39 0.86 -12.45 -2.96
C GLY A 39 0.61 -13.20 -1.66
N SER A 40 -0.12 -12.57 -0.76
CA SER A 40 -0.92 -13.34 0.16
C SER A 40 -2.22 -13.63 -0.54
N THR A 41 -2.33 -14.84 -1.09
CA THR A 41 -3.59 -15.59 -1.17
C THR A 41 -4.17 -15.90 0.22
N ARG A 42 -3.84 -15.12 1.26
CA ARG A 42 -4.73 -14.95 2.39
C ARG A 42 -5.86 -14.07 1.88
N THR A 43 -6.86 -14.74 1.32
CA THR A 43 -8.27 -14.34 1.33
C THR A 43 -8.43 -12.97 1.96
N SER A 44 -8.67 -11.93 1.15
CA SER A 44 -9.03 -10.60 1.61
C SER A 44 -10.26 -10.71 2.50
N ARG A 45 -10.04 -10.96 3.79
CA ARG A 45 -11.06 -11.07 4.81
C ARG A 45 -11.35 -9.64 5.24
N HIS A 46 -11.99 -8.89 4.34
CA HIS A 46 -12.52 -7.59 4.71
C HIS A 46 -13.85 -7.91 5.38
N ASP A 47 -13.84 -7.89 6.71
CA ASP A 47 -15.06 -7.99 7.51
C ASP A 47 -15.74 -6.59 7.65
N ASP A 48 -15.17 -5.57 6.98
CA ASP A 48 -15.68 -4.19 6.92
C ASP A 48 -16.04 -3.80 5.45
N PRO A 49 -17.32 -3.52 5.14
CA PRO A 49 -17.77 -3.09 3.81
C PRO A 49 -17.05 -1.84 3.28
N ARG A 50 -16.58 -0.94 4.16
CA ARG A 50 -15.84 0.26 3.75
C ARG A 50 -14.50 -0.11 3.09
N LEU A 51 -13.81 -1.11 3.64
CA LEU A 51 -12.56 -1.61 3.04
C LEU A 51 -12.82 -2.29 1.70
N VAL A 52 -13.94 -3.00 1.55
CA VAL A 52 -14.35 -3.58 0.27
C VAL A 52 -14.59 -2.48 -0.77
N ALA A 53 -15.31 -1.41 -0.41
CA ALA A 53 -15.54 -0.26 -1.29
C ALA A 53 -14.21 0.40 -1.72
N PHE A 54 -13.27 0.60 -0.80
CA PHE A 54 -11.96 1.16 -1.12
C PHE A 54 -11.10 0.25 -2.00
N ALA A 55 -11.21 -1.08 -1.82
CA ALA A 55 -10.53 -2.05 -2.68
C ALA A 55 -11.10 -2.04 -4.11
N ARG A 56 -12.43 -1.98 -4.26
CA ARG A 56 -13.11 -1.84 -5.56
C ARG A 56 -12.71 -0.53 -6.26
N GLU A 57 -12.73 0.59 -5.55
CA GLU A 57 -12.28 1.87 -6.11
C GLU A 57 -10.80 1.84 -6.49
N SER A 58 -9.96 1.23 -5.65
CA SER A 58 -8.55 1.02 -5.97
C SER A 58 -8.35 0.18 -7.22
N ARG A 59 -9.19 -0.85 -7.46
CA ARG A 59 -9.11 -1.68 -8.68
C ARG A 59 -9.34 -0.85 -9.94
N ALA A 60 -10.31 0.07 -9.94
CA ALA A 60 -10.55 0.97 -11.06
C ALA A 60 -9.34 1.90 -11.31
N ILE A 61 -8.71 2.40 -10.24
CA ILE A 61 -7.51 3.24 -10.35
C ILE A 61 -6.31 2.44 -10.86
N TRP A 62 -6.16 1.18 -10.42
CA TRP A 62 -5.13 0.29 -10.96
C TRP A 62 -5.29 0.13 -12.47
N GLN A 63 -6.51 -0.09 -12.98
CA GLN A 63 -6.76 -0.20 -14.42
C GLN A 63 -6.41 1.09 -15.17
N GLU A 64 -6.79 2.25 -14.64
CA GLU A 64 -6.38 3.55 -15.20
C GLU A 64 -4.84 3.70 -15.25
N TRP A 65 -4.12 3.20 -14.25
CA TRP A 65 -2.66 3.19 -14.24
C TRP A 65 -2.06 2.20 -15.23
N GLU A 66 -2.66 1.01 -15.38
CA GLU A 66 -2.25 0.01 -16.38
C GLU A 66 -2.31 0.60 -17.79
N GLU A 67 -3.42 1.26 -18.13
CA GLU A 67 -3.61 1.95 -19.42
C GLU A 67 -2.57 3.05 -19.65
N ARG A 68 -2.30 3.87 -18.63
CA ARG A 68 -1.37 5.00 -18.73
C ARG A 68 0.10 4.61 -18.75
N LEU A 69 0.46 3.55 -18.03
CA LEU A 69 1.84 3.10 -17.86
C LEU A 69 2.22 2.00 -18.86
N GLY A 70 1.24 1.38 -19.52
CA GLY A 70 1.46 0.31 -20.50
C GLY A 70 2.01 -0.98 -19.88
N VAL A 71 1.71 -1.25 -18.61
CA VAL A 71 2.17 -2.43 -17.87
C VAL A 71 1.01 -3.06 -17.11
N GLU A 72 0.94 -4.39 -17.03
CA GLU A 72 -0.01 -5.08 -16.14
C GLU A 72 0.42 -4.87 -14.68
N LEU A 73 -0.50 -4.34 -13.87
CA LEU A 73 -0.33 -4.04 -12.46
C LEU A 73 -1.13 -4.98 -11.58
N VAL A 74 -2.26 -5.51 -12.05
CA VAL A 74 -3.09 -6.48 -11.35
C VAL A 74 -3.61 -7.51 -12.34
N SER A 75 -3.27 -8.78 -12.10
CA SER A 75 -3.67 -9.85 -13.00
C SER A 75 -5.20 -9.98 -13.09
N PRO A 76 -5.75 -10.37 -14.25
CA PRO A 76 -7.20 -10.50 -14.44
C PRO A 76 -7.73 -11.90 -14.06
N ASP A 77 -6.98 -12.68 -13.26
CA ASP A 77 -7.24 -14.11 -13.05
C ASP A 77 -8.42 -14.40 -12.09
N GLY A 78 -8.94 -13.38 -11.41
CA GLY A 78 -9.91 -13.55 -10.33
C GLY A 78 -9.28 -14.12 -9.04
N VAL A 79 -10.12 -14.31 -8.03
CA VAL A 79 -9.73 -14.91 -6.74
C VAL A 79 -10.78 -15.93 -6.32
N VAL A 80 -10.32 -17.15 -6.06
CA VAL A 80 -11.14 -18.18 -5.39
C VAL A 80 -10.84 -18.16 -3.90
N ALA A 81 -11.90 -18.19 -3.09
CA ALA A 81 -11.81 -18.41 -1.66
C ALA A 81 -12.60 -19.65 -1.26
N LEU A 82 -12.04 -20.41 -0.32
CA LEU A 82 -12.57 -21.69 0.14
C LEU A 82 -12.73 -21.64 1.66
N GLY A 83 -13.68 -22.43 2.17
CA GLY A 83 -13.82 -22.70 3.59
C GLY A 83 -15.05 -22.10 4.25
N PRO A 84 -15.23 -22.36 5.55
CA PRO A 84 -16.48 -22.06 6.26
C PRO A 84 -16.86 -20.58 6.27
N SER A 85 -15.89 -19.67 6.17
CA SER A 85 -16.14 -18.22 6.18
C SER A 85 -16.57 -17.63 4.83
N VAL A 86 -16.78 -18.47 3.81
CA VAL A 86 -17.20 -17.98 2.48
C VAL A 86 -18.56 -17.30 2.55
N ALA A 87 -19.51 -17.83 3.32
CA ALA A 87 -20.84 -17.26 3.45
C ALA A 87 -20.79 -15.86 4.07
N ASP A 88 -20.11 -15.70 5.21
CA ASP A 88 -19.94 -14.40 5.87
C ASP A 88 -19.26 -13.39 4.95
N ARG A 89 -18.25 -13.84 4.20
CA ARG A 89 -17.52 -12.99 3.27
C ARG A 89 -18.40 -12.53 2.10
N LEU A 90 -19.20 -13.41 1.51
CA LEU A 90 -20.15 -13.03 0.45
C LEU A 90 -21.15 -11.99 0.98
N ALA A 91 -21.69 -12.18 2.19
CA ALA A 91 -22.61 -11.23 2.80
C ALA A 91 -22.00 -9.82 3.00
N VAL A 92 -20.69 -9.72 3.25
CA VAL A 92 -20.00 -8.42 3.30
C VAL A 92 -19.79 -7.83 1.90
N LEU A 93 -19.41 -8.66 0.92
CA LEU A 93 -19.19 -8.21 -0.45
C LEU A 93 -20.48 -7.74 -1.13
N GLU A 94 -21.62 -8.37 -0.84
CA GLU A 94 -22.95 -8.02 -1.35
C GLU A 94 -23.44 -6.64 -0.86
N GLN A 95 -22.88 -6.11 0.24
CA GLN A 95 -23.19 -4.76 0.72
C GLN A 95 -22.55 -3.67 -0.14
N VAL A 96 -21.69 -4.03 -1.09
CA VAL A 96 -20.93 -3.09 -1.91
C VAL A 96 -21.22 -3.30 -3.39
N ASP A 97 -21.92 -2.33 -3.98
CA ASP A 97 -22.27 -2.37 -5.40
C ASP A 97 -21.02 -2.51 -6.31
N GLY A 98 -21.18 -3.28 -7.38
CA GLY A 98 -20.15 -3.47 -8.41
C GLY A 98 -19.07 -4.51 -8.07
N VAL A 99 -19.18 -5.21 -6.95
CA VAL A 99 -18.34 -6.38 -6.64
C VAL A 99 -18.90 -7.62 -7.34
N ARG A 100 -18.11 -8.21 -8.24
CA ARG A 100 -18.49 -9.44 -8.99
C ARG A 100 -18.03 -10.68 -8.24
N ALA A 101 -18.62 -10.91 -7.06
CA ALA A 101 -18.36 -12.09 -6.25
C ALA A 101 -19.60 -12.99 -6.16
N SER A 102 -19.40 -14.30 -6.26
CA SER A 102 -20.50 -15.29 -6.19
C SER A 102 -20.02 -16.59 -5.55
N SER A 103 -20.93 -17.35 -4.96
CA SER A 103 -20.65 -18.74 -4.58
C SER A 103 -20.48 -19.59 -5.84
N ILE A 104 -19.58 -20.58 -5.76
CA ILE A 104 -19.38 -21.57 -6.82
C ILE A 104 -19.51 -22.97 -6.22
N ASP A 105 -20.10 -23.89 -6.97
CA ASP A 105 -20.21 -25.29 -6.54
C ASP A 105 -18.92 -26.09 -6.83
N ALA A 106 -18.90 -27.35 -6.39
CA ALA A 106 -17.75 -28.23 -6.56
C ALA A 106 -17.48 -28.56 -8.04
N GLU A 107 -18.50 -28.62 -8.90
CA GLU A 107 -18.35 -28.91 -10.32
C GLU A 107 -17.69 -27.74 -11.04
N GLU A 108 -18.18 -26.53 -10.79
CA GLU A 108 -17.59 -25.30 -11.29
C GLU A 108 -16.16 -25.09 -10.78
N LEU A 109 -15.91 -25.34 -9.48
CA LEU A 109 -14.58 -25.27 -8.90
C LEU A 109 -13.62 -26.25 -9.59
N ALA A 110 -14.03 -27.51 -9.79
CA ALA A 110 -13.21 -28.51 -10.47
C ALA A 110 -12.93 -28.14 -11.92
N ARG A 111 -13.90 -27.53 -12.62
CA ARG A 111 -13.75 -27.07 -14.01
C ARG A 111 -12.77 -25.91 -14.14
N ARG A 112 -12.83 -24.94 -13.21
CA ARG A 112 -11.98 -23.74 -13.22
C ARG A 112 -10.58 -24.01 -12.64
N LEU A 113 -10.50 -24.81 -11.58
CA LEU A 113 -9.28 -25.16 -10.85
C LEU A 113 -9.21 -26.68 -10.62
N PRO A 114 -8.79 -27.47 -11.63
CA PRO A 114 -8.74 -28.94 -11.54
C PRO A 114 -7.92 -29.48 -10.36
N VAL A 115 -6.89 -28.74 -9.92
CA VAL A 115 -6.09 -29.07 -8.73
C VAL A 115 -6.93 -29.12 -7.44
N LEU A 116 -8.08 -28.44 -7.41
CA LEU A 116 -9.02 -28.40 -6.29
C LEU A 116 -10.24 -29.30 -6.50
N ALA A 117 -10.26 -30.16 -7.51
CA ALA A 117 -11.43 -31.00 -7.82
C ALA A 117 -11.88 -31.92 -6.67
N GLY A 118 -10.99 -32.24 -5.72
CA GLY A 118 -11.32 -33.00 -4.51
C GLY A 118 -11.96 -32.19 -3.38
N TYR A 119 -12.11 -30.87 -3.54
CA TYR A 119 -12.68 -30.00 -2.51
C TYR A 119 -14.21 -29.94 -2.63
N SER A 120 -14.91 -30.24 -1.54
CA SER A 120 -16.38 -30.27 -1.49
C SER A 120 -16.99 -29.29 -0.46
N GLY A 121 -16.20 -28.38 0.10
CA GLY A 121 -16.67 -27.38 1.05
C GLY A 121 -17.18 -26.09 0.37
N PRO A 122 -17.56 -25.08 1.15
CA PRO A 122 -17.99 -23.80 0.60
C PRO A 122 -16.88 -23.12 -0.21
N ALA A 123 -17.22 -22.61 -1.39
CA ALA A 123 -16.32 -21.91 -2.28
C ALA A 123 -17.00 -20.67 -2.89
N MET A 124 -16.21 -19.65 -3.18
CA MET A 124 -16.63 -18.46 -3.90
C MET A 124 -15.59 -18.01 -4.91
N LEU A 125 -16.05 -17.31 -5.93
CA LEU A 125 -15.23 -16.64 -6.94
C LEU A 125 -15.49 -15.14 -6.90
N ASP A 126 -14.42 -14.35 -6.77
CA ASP A 126 -14.39 -12.92 -7.06
C ASP A 126 -13.70 -12.71 -8.42
N GLU A 127 -14.48 -12.35 -9.43
CA GLU A 127 -14.00 -12.14 -10.80
C GLU A 127 -13.25 -10.80 -10.98
N GLY A 128 -13.44 -9.85 -10.06
CA GLY A 128 -12.73 -8.58 -10.05
C GLY A 128 -11.36 -8.65 -9.38
N GLY A 129 -11.14 -9.71 -8.60
CA GLY A 129 -9.91 -10.00 -7.89
C GLY A 129 -8.73 -10.31 -8.81
N GLY A 130 -7.53 -10.32 -8.23
CA GLY A 130 -6.31 -10.63 -8.96
C GLY A 130 -5.05 -10.46 -8.14
N ALA A 131 -3.93 -10.92 -8.69
CA ALA A 131 -2.64 -10.76 -8.06
C ALA A 131 -2.02 -9.41 -8.43
N ILE A 132 -1.72 -8.58 -7.42
CA ILE A 132 -1.04 -7.31 -7.65
C ILE A 132 0.44 -7.55 -7.97
N ARG A 133 0.90 -7.03 -9.11
CA ARG A 133 2.30 -7.05 -9.57
C ARG A 133 3.08 -5.93 -8.87
N THR A 134 3.22 -6.02 -7.54
CA THR A 134 3.82 -4.97 -6.70
C THR A 134 5.16 -4.43 -7.23
N ARG A 135 6.03 -5.31 -7.71
CA ARG A 135 7.32 -4.88 -8.29
C ARG A 135 7.12 -4.02 -9.53
N ALA A 136 6.31 -4.47 -10.49
CA ALA A 136 6.02 -3.72 -11.71
C ALA A 136 5.36 -2.37 -11.38
N ALA A 137 4.42 -2.35 -10.43
CA ALA A 137 3.79 -1.13 -9.95
C ALA A 137 4.81 -0.12 -9.39
N ILE A 138 5.66 -0.55 -8.46
CA ILE A 138 6.67 0.34 -7.85
C ILE A 138 7.67 0.82 -8.90
N GLU A 139 8.13 -0.05 -9.79
CA GLU A 139 9.06 0.29 -10.87
C GLU A 139 8.45 1.32 -11.82
N ALA A 140 7.22 1.10 -12.29
CA ALA A 140 6.53 2.00 -13.21
C ALA A 140 6.21 3.36 -12.57
N LEU A 141 5.72 3.38 -11.32
CA LEU A 141 5.45 4.62 -10.59
C LEU A 141 6.73 5.41 -10.30
N THR A 142 7.81 4.73 -9.91
CA THR A 142 9.10 5.38 -9.67
C THR A 142 9.67 5.98 -10.94
N ALA A 143 9.61 5.23 -12.06
CA ALA A 143 10.04 5.73 -13.35
C ALA A 143 9.23 6.97 -13.76
N LYS A 144 7.92 6.98 -13.48
CA LYS A 144 7.04 8.12 -13.77
C LYS A 144 7.35 9.36 -12.92
N LEU A 145 7.72 9.18 -11.65
CA LEU A 145 8.11 10.28 -10.76
C LEU A 145 9.44 10.92 -11.15
N GLY A 146 10.35 10.16 -11.77
CA GLY A 146 11.60 10.67 -12.31
C GLY A 146 12.41 11.47 -11.28
N ASP A 147 12.74 12.70 -11.63
CA ASP A 147 13.57 13.60 -10.82
C ASP A 147 12.84 14.18 -9.59
N SER A 148 11.52 14.06 -9.51
CA SER A 148 10.74 14.42 -8.31
C SER A 148 10.92 13.41 -7.17
N LEU A 149 11.58 12.27 -7.43
CA LEU A 149 11.92 11.29 -6.41
C LEU A 149 13.35 11.49 -5.89
N VAL A 150 13.45 11.88 -4.62
CA VAL A 150 14.72 11.99 -3.89
C VAL A 150 14.94 10.73 -3.06
N ALA A 151 16.12 10.13 -3.23
CA ALA A 151 16.52 8.95 -2.50
C ALA A 151 17.42 9.33 -1.32
N ASP A 152 16.81 9.67 -0.19
CA ASP A 152 17.51 10.04 1.04
C ASP A 152 16.75 9.55 2.29
N GLU A 153 17.47 9.31 3.37
CA GLU A 153 16.89 8.95 4.66
C GLU A 153 16.37 10.19 5.38
N VAL A 154 15.05 10.28 5.53
CA VAL A 154 14.44 11.25 6.45
C VAL A 154 14.80 10.87 7.88
N ILE A 155 15.52 11.77 8.54
CA ILE A 155 16.01 11.61 9.91
C ILE A 155 14.99 12.16 10.90
N SER A 156 14.44 13.34 10.64
CA SER A 156 13.43 13.97 11.49
C SER A 156 12.48 14.86 10.72
N ILE A 157 11.28 15.00 11.27
CA ILE A 157 10.23 15.88 10.81
C ILE A 157 9.87 16.79 11.98
N ARG A 158 9.77 18.10 11.74
CA ARG A 158 9.44 19.07 12.80
C ARG A 158 8.48 20.14 12.29
N PRO A 159 7.41 20.43 13.04
CA PRO A 159 6.59 21.61 12.78
C PRO A 159 7.43 22.88 13.02
N THR A 160 7.20 23.91 12.23
CA THR A 160 7.87 25.21 12.34
C THR A 160 6.93 26.26 12.94
N ALA A 161 7.50 27.37 13.43
CA ALA A 161 6.70 28.49 13.95
C ALA A 161 5.86 29.19 12.87
N SER A 162 6.21 29.04 11.59
CA SER A 162 5.46 29.58 10.45
C SER A 162 4.28 28.70 10.02
N GLY A 163 4.08 27.54 10.67
CA GLY A 163 3.02 26.59 10.32
C GLY A 163 3.36 25.67 9.14
N THR A 164 4.65 25.63 8.74
CA THR A 164 5.20 24.65 7.79
C THR A 164 5.77 23.44 8.53
N VAL A 165 6.24 22.45 7.78
CA VAL A 165 6.90 21.25 8.29
C VAL A 165 8.31 21.17 7.72
N GLU A 166 9.30 21.25 8.60
CA GLU A 166 10.70 20.99 8.30
C GLU A 166 10.96 19.48 8.19
N VAL A 167 11.56 19.06 7.08
CA VAL A 167 12.01 17.70 6.83
C VAL A 167 13.54 17.71 6.72
N ARG A 168 14.19 17.01 7.65
CA ARG A 168 15.65 16.89 7.69
C ARG A 168 16.08 15.50 7.21
N THR A 169 16.99 15.48 6.25
CA THR A 169 17.64 14.27 5.76
C THR A 169 19.12 14.26 6.12
N GLY A 170 19.89 13.30 5.60
CA GLY A 170 21.34 13.27 5.78
C GLY A 170 22.07 14.39 5.03
N GLY A 171 21.53 14.81 3.88
CA GLY A 171 22.17 15.80 3.01
C GLY A 171 21.58 17.20 3.05
N GLU A 172 20.32 17.37 3.47
CA GLU A 172 19.62 18.65 3.36
C GLU A 172 18.53 18.84 4.43
N CYS A 173 18.09 20.10 4.55
CA CYS A 173 16.88 20.46 5.28
C CYS A 173 15.95 21.18 4.30
N SER A 174 14.67 20.81 4.30
CA SER A 174 13.65 21.40 3.42
C SER A 174 12.38 21.69 4.21
N GLU A 175 11.65 22.73 3.83
CA GLU A 175 10.37 23.09 4.44
C GLU A 175 9.22 22.88 3.46
N HIS A 176 8.11 22.34 3.95
CA HIS A 176 6.92 22.01 3.17
C HIS A 176 5.66 22.48 3.90
N ASP A 177 4.65 22.96 3.18
CA ASP A 177 3.37 23.35 3.78
C ASP A 177 2.68 22.15 4.46
N ARG A 178 2.79 20.98 3.84
CA ARG A 178 2.18 19.71 4.29
C ARG A 178 3.07 18.55 3.88
N ILE A 179 3.06 17.48 4.68
CA ILE A 179 3.76 16.23 4.34
C ILE A 179 2.90 14.99 4.59
N VAL A 180 3.19 13.93 3.85
CA VAL A 180 2.58 12.61 4.05
C VAL A 180 3.67 11.60 4.38
N VAL A 181 3.52 10.92 5.52
CA VAL A 181 4.49 9.95 6.05
C VAL A 181 3.97 8.53 5.84
N CYS A 182 4.49 7.87 4.81
CA CYS A 182 4.21 6.48 4.44
C CYS A 182 5.44 5.58 4.65
N ALA A 183 6.14 5.72 5.78
CA ALA A 183 7.43 5.07 6.04
C ALA A 183 7.31 3.61 6.55
N GLY A 184 6.11 3.02 6.50
CA GLY A 184 5.83 1.70 7.07
C GLY A 184 6.23 1.65 8.55
N ARG A 185 7.08 0.69 8.94
CA ARG A 185 7.63 0.61 10.31
C ARG A 185 8.34 1.88 10.79
N GLY A 186 8.82 2.72 9.86
CA GLY A 186 9.46 4.00 10.18
C GLY A 186 8.48 5.10 10.55
N THR A 187 7.18 4.94 10.29
CA THR A 187 6.16 5.98 10.55
C THR A 187 6.10 6.32 12.03
N ALA A 188 6.07 5.32 12.93
CA ALA A 188 6.02 5.56 14.38
C ALA A 188 7.27 6.30 14.89
N ARG A 189 8.45 5.95 14.37
CA ARG A 189 9.73 6.62 14.67
C ARG A 189 9.75 8.07 14.18
N LEU A 190 9.12 8.36 13.05
CA LEU A 190 9.04 9.72 12.51
C LEU A 190 7.98 10.56 13.23
N ALA A 191 6.93 9.93 13.75
CA ALA A 191 5.90 10.58 14.55
C ALA A 191 6.36 10.90 15.99
N ARG A 192 7.28 10.10 16.55
CA ARG A 192 7.85 10.31 17.90
C ARG A 192 9.28 10.82 17.76
N ALA A 193 9.62 12.00 18.29
CA ALA A 193 10.96 12.57 18.17
C ALA A 193 12.13 11.72 18.74
N ALA A 194 11.88 10.55 19.35
CA ALA A 194 12.82 9.43 19.45
C ALA A 194 12.11 8.16 19.95
N HIS A 195 12.64 7.01 19.49
CA HIS A 195 12.81 5.69 20.14
C HIS A 195 12.40 4.49 19.25
N GLU A 196 13.37 3.57 19.09
CA GLU A 196 13.23 2.20 18.58
C GLU A 196 12.27 1.44 19.52
N ASP A 197 11.49 0.46 19.06
CA ASP A 197 11.92 -0.94 19.06
C ASP A 197 11.15 -1.70 17.98
N GLY A 198 11.85 -2.09 16.91
CA GLY A 198 11.33 -3.05 15.94
C GLY A 198 11.53 -4.45 16.49
N SER A 199 10.54 -4.99 17.20
CA SER A 199 10.58 -6.38 17.66
C SER A 199 10.84 -7.29 16.46
N LEU A 200 11.94 -8.03 16.54
CA LEU A 200 12.28 -9.06 15.57
C LEU A 200 11.26 -10.19 15.74
N LEU A 201 10.67 -10.64 14.62
CA LEU A 201 9.89 -11.87 14.61
C LEU A 201 10.76 -12.99 15.18
N ASP A 202 10.21 -13.74 16.13
CA ASP A 202 10.85 -14.94 16.65
C ASP A 202 11.10 -15.94 15.50
N PRO A 203 12.35 -16.42 15.31
CA PRO A 203 12.68 -17.41 14.28
C PRO A 203 11.83 -18.68 14.33
N SER A 204 11.39 -19.10 15.53
CA SER A 204 10.55 -20.30 15.67
C SER A 204 9.12 -20.07 15.15
N SER A 205 8.62 -18.84 15.31
CA SER A 205 7.34 -18.38 14.74
C SER A 205 7.38 -18.36 13.20
N LEU A 206 8.51 -17.95 12.59
CA LEU A 206 8.70 -17.98 11.14
C LEU A 206 8.76 -19.41 10.57
N ALA A 207 9.49 -20.31 11.22
CA ALA A 207 9.54 -21.72 10.83
C ALA A 207 8.15 -22.37 10.90
N SER A 208 7.39 -22.08 11.97
CA SER A 208 6.02 -22.55 12.16
C SER A 208 5.06 -22.03 11.08
N LEU A 209 5.27 -20.83 10.51
CA LEU A 209 4.49 -20.36 9.35
C LEU A 209 4.80 -21.18 8.09
N GLY A 210 6.08 -21.50 7.88
CA GLY A 210 6.54 -22.29 6.73
C GLY A 210 5.99 -23.71 6.75
N GLU A 211 6.08 -24.40 7.90
CA GLU A 211 5.56 -25.76 8.07
C GLU A 211 4.05 -25.84 7.82
N ARG A 212 3.27 -24.88 8.34
CA ARG A 212 1.82 -24.84 8.08
C ARG A 212 1.49 -24.64 6.61
N ALA A 213 2.25 -23.80 5.91
CA ALA A 213 2.08 -23.59 4.47
C ALA A 213 2.39 -24.86 3.68
N SER A 214 3.53 -25.51 3.96
CA SER A 214 3.91 -26.78 3.32
C SER A 214 2.91 -27.90 3.59
N HIS A 215 2.41 -28.03 4.82
CA HIS A 215 1.37 -29.00 5.17
C HIS A 215 0.06 -28.71 4.42
N TYR A 216 -0.33 -27.45 4.28
CA TYR A 216 -1.49 -27.07 3.47
C TYR A 216 -1.31 -27.45 2.00
N VAL A 217 -0.15 -27.15 1.39
CA VAL A 217 0.15 -27.52 0.00
C VAL A 217 0.06 -29.02 -0.20
N ALA A 218 0.71 -29.81 0.68
CA ALA A 218 0.70 -31.27 0.61
C ALA A 218 -0.71 -31.87 0.68
N ARG A 219 -1.59 -31.25 1.50
CA ARG A 219 -2.96 -31.73 1.71
C ARG A 219 -3.94 -31.27 0.63
N ALA A 220 -3.85 -30.00 0.22
CA ALA A 220 -4.92 -29.31 -0.51
C ALA A 220 -4.58 -29.01 -1.98
N LEU A 221 -3.31 -29.15 -2.39
CA LEU A 221 -2.86 -28.83 -3.75
C LEU A 221 -2.07 -30.01 -4.34
N PRO A 222 -2.73 -31.16 -4.59
CA PRO A 222 -2.09 -32.34 -5.15
C PRO A 222 -1.44 -32.00 -6.51
N GLY A 223 -0.16 -32.32 -6.65
CA GLY A 223 0.64 -31.98 -7.83
C GLY A 223 1.59 -30.79 -7.66
N LEU A 224 1.53 -30.08 -6.53
CA LEU A 224 2.57 -29.12 -6.14
C LEU A 224 3.57 -29.74 -5.16
N HIS A 225 4.85 -29.41 -5.32
CA HIS A 225 5.87 -29.76 -4.34
C HIS A 225 5.74 -28.86 -3.10
N PRO A 226 5.62 -29.43 -1.88
CA PRO A 226 5.39 -28.65 -0.67
C PRO A 226 6.66 -27.95 -0.14
N GLU A 227 7.83 -28.27 -0.69
CA GLU A 227 9.11 -27.68 -0.31
C GLU A 227 9.23 -26.23 -0.83
N PRO A 228 9.43 -25.23 0.04
CA PRO A 228 9.56 -23.84 -0.39
C PRO A 228 10.84 -23.59 -1.19
N VAL A 229 10.72 -23.00 -2.38
CA VAL A 229 11.88 -22.63 -3.20
C VAL A 229 12.62 -21.37 -2.68
N ALA A 230 11.94 -20.53 -1.89
CA ALA A 230 12.50 -19.33 -1.28
C ALA A 230 11.58 -18.75 -0.20
N TYR A 231 12.15 -17.99 0.74
CA TYR A 231 11.42 -17.23 1.75
C TYR A 231 11.50 -15.71 1.50
N ARG A 232 10.43 -15.01 1.90
CA ARG A 232 10.32 -13.55 1.87
C ARG A 232 9.64 -13.08 3.15
N HIS A 233 10.34 -12.25 3.93
CA HIS A 233 9.81 -11.68 5.17
C HIS A 233 9.30 -10.28 4.90
N CYS A 234 8.01 -10.07 5.18
CA CYS A 234 7.36 -8.76 5.11
C CYS A 234 7.00 -8.32 6.52
N TRP A 235 7.23 -7.04 6.80
CA TRP A 235 6.79 -6.41 8.04
C TRP A 235 5.31 -6.04 7.93
N VAL A 236 4.62 -6.14 9.06
CA VAL A 236 3.21 -5.79 9.20
C VAL A 236 3.10 -4.71 10.28
N THR A 237 2.15 -3.79 10.10
CA THR A 237 1.81 -2.77 11.10
C THR A 237 0.33 -2.94 11.40
N ASP A 238 0.02 -3.58 12.53
CA ASP A 238 -1.36 -3.77 12.98
C ASP A 238 -1.82 -2.60 13.82
N LEU A 239 -3.13 -2.34 13.81
CA LEU A 239 -3.76 -1.34 14.66
C LEU A 239 -4.45 -2.03 15.84
N PRO A 240 -4.58 -1.37 17.01
CA PRO A 240 -5.12 -2.02 18.21
C PRO A 240 -6.53 -2.61 18.08
N TRP A 241 -7.34 -2.12 17.12
CA TRP A 241 -8.71 -2.58 16.90
C TRP A 241 -8.84 -3.65 15.81
N SER A 242 -7.86 -3.78 14.89
CA SER A 242 -7.94 -4.75 13.80
C SER A 242 -6.61 -4.96 13.07
N THR A 243 -6.37 -6.19 12.64
CA THR A 243 -5.28 -6.60 11.74
C THR A 243 -5.51 -6.18 10.28
N ASP A 244 -6.72 -5.77 9.90
CA ASP A 244 -6.99 -5.14 8.59
C ASP A 244 -7.22 -3.62 8.75
N GLY A 245 -6.92 -3.08 9.93
CA GLY A 245 -7.13 -1.68 10.25
C GLY A 245 -6.24 -0.75 9.43
N ILE A 246 -6.82 0.38 9.00
CA ILE A 246 -6.13 1.48 8.31
C ILE A 246 -6.50 2.78 9.01
N ALA A 247 -5.51 3.59 9.35
CA ALA A 247 -5.76 4.92 9.89
C ALA A 247 -4.66 5.91 9.51
N VAL A 248 -5.04 7.19 9.54
CA VAL A 248 -4.19 8.34 9.29
C VAL A 248 -4.32 9.31 10.45
N TRP A 249 -3.20 9.59 11.12
CA TRP A 249 -3.12 10.64 12.14
C TRP A 249 -2.66 11.93 11.50
N GLU A 250 -3.33 13.04 11.82
CA GLU A 250 -2.93 14.38 11.40
C GLU A 250 -2.37 15.13 12.60
N SER A 251 -1.22 15.78 12.42
CA SER A 251 -0.61 16.67 13.41
C SER A 251 0.17 17.75 12.69
N GLU A 252 -0.21 19.02 12.91
CA GLU A 252 0.56 20.21 12.51
C GLU A 252 1.08 20.16 11.06
N GLY A 253 0.20 19.78 10.12
CA GLY A 253 0.53 19.73 8.70
C GLY A 253 1.12 18.39 8.20
N ALA A 254 1.40 17.45 9.10
CA ALA A 254 1.86 16.10 8.76
C ALA A 254 0.74 15.05 8.89
N PHE A 255 0.67 14.15 7.90
CA PHE A 255 -0.23 13.00 7.88
C PHE A 255 0.55 11.70 8.03
N PHE A 256 0.26 10.90 9.06
CA PHE A 256 0.97 9.65 9.37
C PHE A 256 0.08 8.44 9.08
N VAL A 257 0.47 7.63 8.10
CA VAL A 257 -0.31 6.47 7.67
C VAL A 257 0.18 5.22 8.39
N ALA A 258 -0.75 4.48 9.00
CA ALA A 258 -0.47 3.15 9.54
C ALA A 258 -1.61 2.16 9.25
N GLY A 259 -1.24 0.90 9.11
CA GLY A 259 -2.15 -0.19 8.86
C GLY A 259 -1.48 -1.36 8.13
N HIS A 260 -2.22 -2.45 8.02
CA HIS A 260 -1.80 -3.66 7.32
C HIS A 260 -2.55 -3.79 5.99
N ASN A 261 -2.08 -4.71 5.13
CA ASN A 261 -2.77 -5.07 3.88
C ASN A 261 -3.00 -3.89 2.90
N LEU A 262 -2.27 -2.78 3.10
CA LEU A 262 -2.54 -1.50 2.44
C LEU A 262 -2.35 -1.51 0.92
N PHE A 263 -1.56 -2.43 0.38
CA PHE A 263 -1.12 -2.35 -1.01
C PHE A 263 -2.29 -2.41 -2.00
N LYS A 264 -3.34 -3.18 -1.68
CA LYS A 264 -4.55 -3.25 -2.52
C LYS A 264 -5.36 -1.96 -2.48
N HIS A 265 -5.26 -1.19 -1.38
CA HIS A 265 -5.90 0.11 -1.19
C HIS A 265 -5.02 1.28 -1.61
N ALA A 266 -3.75 1.02 -1.97
CA ALA A 266 -2.74 2.06 -2.16
C ALA A 266 -3.13 3.14 -3.19
N PRO A 267 -3.77 2.83 -4.33
CA PRO A 267 -4.19 3.88 -5.26
C PRO A 267 -5.26 4.80 -4.70
N TRP A 268 -6.31 4.24 -4.07
CA TRP A 268 -7.36 5.03 -3.44
C TRP A 268 -6.81 5.85 -2.27
N LEU A 269 -6.05 5.21 -1.39
CA LEU A 269 -5.41 5.85 -0.24
C LEU A 269 -4.47 6.97 -0.68
N GLY A 270 -3.68 6.74 -1.73
CA GLY A 270 -2.81 7.75 -2.32
C GLY A 270 -3.57 8.97 -2.82
N ARG A 271 -4.72 8.79 -3.49
CA ARG A 271 -5.58 9.91 -3.91
C ARG A 271 -6.18 10.64 -2.71
N ALA A 272 -6.67 9.93 -1.70
CA ALA A 272 -7.22 10.53 -0.48
C ALA A 272 -6.17 11.37 0.26
N LEU A 273 -4.95 10.86 0.40
CA LEU A 273 -3.83 11.56 1.03
C LEU A 273 -3.35 12.76 0.21
N ALA A 274 -3.32 12.65 -1.12
CA ALA A 274 -2.97 13.78 -1.98
C ALA A 274 -3.99 14.92 -1.84
N ARG A 275 -5.30 14.61 -1.83
CA ARG A 275 -6.36 15.61 -1.55
C ARG A 275 -6.19 16.26 -0.19
N ALA A 276 -5.96 15.46 0.85
CA ALA A 276 -5.72 15.98 2.21
C ALA A 276 -4.51 16.93 2.27
N ALA A 277 -3.39 16.56 1.62
CA ALA A 277 -2.19 17.39 1.54
C ALA A 277 -2.40 18.68 0.72
N LEU A 278 -3.35 18.68 -0.23
CA LEU A 278 -3.72 19.85 -1.03
C LEU A 278 -4.74 20.78 -0.34
N GLY A 279 -5.27 20.39 0.82
CA GLY A 279 -6.17 21.20 1.63
C GLY A 279 -7.64 20.81 1.59
N ASP A 280 -8.00 19.74 0.87
CA ASP A 280 -9.40 19.27 0.77
C ASP A 280 -9.88 18.56 2.05
N GLY A 281 -8.97 18.36 3.01
CA GLY A 281 -9.23 17.66 4.26
C GLY A 281 -9.06 16.14 4.17
N LEU A 282 -8.78 15.52 5.32
CA LEU A 282 -8.68 14.07 5.43
C LEU A 282 -10.08 13.44 5.48
N ALA A 283 -10.30 12.42 4.64
CA ALA A 283 -11.50 11.59 4.63
C ALA A 283 -11.83 11.08 6.04
N CYS A 284 -13.10 11.17 6.46
CA CYS A 284 -13.49 10.87 7.83
C CYS A 284 -13.25 9.40 8.19
N GLU A 285 -13.38 8.50 7.22
CA GLU A 285 -13.15 7.06 7.33
C GLU A 285 -11.69 6.71 7.63
N LEU A 286 -10.75 7.59 7.26
CA LEU A 286 -9.32 7.40 7.54
C LEU A 286 -8.91 7.90 8.93
N ARG A 287 -9.78 8.62 9.64
CA ARG A 287 -9.48 9.08 11.00
C ARG A 287 -9.53 7.90 11.98
N PRO A 288 -8.66 7.84 13.00
CA PRO A 288 -8.63 6.73 13.96
C PRO A 288 -9.98 6.48 14.66
N ALA A 289 -10.78 7.54 14.86
CA ALA A 289 -12.11 7.46 15.45
C ALA A 289 -13.11 6.62 14.62
N ALA A 290 -12.89 6.49 13.31
CA ALA A 290 -13.74 5.68 12.45
C ALA A 290 -13.50 4.17 12.59
N ARG A 291 -12.41 3.78 13.28
CA ARG A 291 -11.99 2.38 13.50
C ARG A 291 -12.16 1.51 12.25
N LEU A 292 -11.66 2.02 11.12
CA LEU A 292 -11.75 1.33 9.83
C LEU A 292 -11.09 -0.05 9.93
N GLY A 293 -11.78 -1.08 9.46
CA GLY A 293 -11.36 -2.49 9.55
C GLY A 293 -11.74 -3.20 10.85
N GLU A 294 -12.35 -2.52 11.84
CA GLU A 294 -12.97 -3.20 12.98
C GLU A 294 -14.16 -4.04 12.50
N PRO A 295 -14.20 -5.35 12.79
CA PRO A 295 -15.34 -6.19 12.43
C PRO A 295 -16.62 -5.65 13.07
N SER A 296 -17.68 -5.55 12.28
CA SER A 296 -19.03 -5.19 12.73
C SER A 296 -19.71 -6.32 13.48
#